data_AF-A0A2A4V2X7-F1
#
_entry.id   AF-A0A2A4V2X7-F1
#
_cell.length_a   1.000
_cell.length_b   1.000
_cell.length_c   1.000
_cell.angle_alpha   90.00
_cell.angle_beta   90.00
_cell.angle_gamma   90.00
#
_symmetry.space_group_name_H-M   'P 1'
#
loop_
_entity.id
_entity.type
_entity.pdbx_description
1 polymer ?
#
loop_
_entity_poly.entity_id
_entity_poly.type
_entity_poly.pdbx_seq_one_letter_code
_entity_poly.pdbx_strand_id
1 'polypeptide(L)'
;MSEDYIDEVFGDEGNSEEGKQGLSVEVKTPIESDTVKTVDEGKQEPVKGEITPNEEAPESAKVPVAAVQAERQKRQAAEEQATTDKAQSDTEITSLRNQIAQMRQQQVQPQTQQQTEDQSTTPDPLLDPEGFQRHIMDQMQEREYQGRLMVGVESAITEHGEAYIAKADIWATQMMQDDPTFGQRARASQDPIKFALDQYSQHQQQASITAAGGFDAYIDQQIAAKLQQATPANAESVEKVTLPSSMADIQPAGRQGESASTQEPTSYVEDIFG
;
A
#
# COMPACT_ATOMS: atom_id res chain seq x y z
N MET A 1 -31.00 -54.12 -39.57
CA MET A 1 -30.30 -54.21 -40.87
C MET A 1 -29.41 -52.98 -40.93
N SER A 2 -28.20 -53.14 -40.38
CA SER A 2 -26.92 -53.26 -41.12
C SER A 2 -26.36 -51.85 -41.34
N GLU A 3 -25.46 -51.36 -40.48
CA GLU A 3 -23.99 -51.56 -40.53
C GLU A 3 -23.34 -50.77 -41.67
N ASP A 4 -22.41 -49.87 -41.29
CA ASP A 4 -21.06 -49.66 -41.85
C ASP A 4 -20.62 -48.20 -41.60
N TYR A 5 -19.80 -47.90 -40.58
CA TYR A 5 -18.33 -47.98 -40.55
C TYR A 5 -17.64 -47.27 -41.73
N ILE A 6 -17.17 -46.04 -41.49
CA ILE A 6 -15.93 -45.52 -42.09
C ILE A 6 -15.14 -44.85 -40.96
N ASP A 7 -14.25 -45.65 -40.39
CA ASP A 7 -13.03 -45.25 -39.71
C ASP A 7 -11.96 -45.26 -40.81
N GLU A 8 -11.36 -44.11 -41.12
CA GLU A 8 -10.12 -44.07 -41.90
C GLU A 8 -9.24 -42.90 -41.43
N VAL A 9 -8.48 -43.24 -40.39
CA VAL A 9 -7.13 -42.79 -40.05
C VAL A 9 -6.27 -42.54 -41.31
N PHE A 10 -5.65 -41.35 -41.43
CA PHE A 10 -4.27 -41.15 -41.93
C PHE A 10 -3.87 -39.67 -41.80
N GLY A 11 -2.81 -39.37 -41.06
CA GLY A 11 -2.13 -38.08 -41.16
C GLY A 11 -1.36 -37.60 -39.93
N ASP A 12 -0.59 -38.48 -39.29
CA ASP A 12 0.48 -38.10 -38.38
C ASP A 12 1.79 -37.83 -39.17
N GLU A 13 2.65 -37.01 -38.58
CA GLU A 13 4.07 -36.76 -38.87
C GLU A 13 4.46 -35.94 -40.12
N GLY A 14 4.85 -34.69 -39.86
CA GLY A 14 5.43 -33.77 -40.84
C GLY A 14 6.29 -32.68 -40.21
N ASN A 15 7.34 -33.11 -39.49
CA ASN A 15 8.63 -32.45 -39.26
C ASN A 15 8.79 -30.98 -39.71
N SER A 16 9.04 -30.07 -38.75
CA SER A 16 9.65 -28.77 -39.02
C SER A 16 10.71 -28.48 -37.97
N GLU A 17 11.86 -29.09 -38.24
CA GLU A 17 13.16 -28.81 -37.66
C GLU A 17 13.71 -27.45 -38.17
N GLU A 18 14.47 -26.80 -37.30
CA GLU A 18 15.52 -25.81 -37.58
C GLU A 18 15.16 -24.35 -37.95
N GLY A 19 15.34 -23.49 -36.95
CA GLY A 19 15.45 -22.04 -37.10
C GLY A 19 16.07 -21.36 -35.87
N LYS A 20 17.27 -21.79 -35.47
CA LYS A 20 18.12 -21.12 -34.47
C LYS A 20 18.57 -19.74 -34.97
N GLN A 21 18.16 -18.64 -34.31
CA GLN A 21 18.94 -17.42 -34.02
C GLN A 21 18.25 -16.78 -32.80
N GLY A 22 18.78 -16.74 -31.57
CA GLY A 22 20.04 -16.10 -31.21
C GLY A 22 19.73 -14.76 -30.52
N LEU A 23 19.20 -14.79 -29.29
CA LEU A 23 19.22 -13.61 -28.40
C LEU A 23 19.42 -14.06 -26.95
N SER A 24 20.69 -14.13 -26.56
CA SER A 24 21.13 -14.31 -25.19
C SER A 24 20.84 -13.01 -24.42
N VAL A 25 19.84 -13.01 -23.55
CA VAL A 25 19.75 -12.00 -22.48
C VAL A 25 20.38 -12.60 -21.24
N GLU A 26 21.59 -12.15 -20.97
CA GLU A 26 22.36 -12.45 -19.77
C GLU A 26 21.66 -11.81 -18.56
N VAL A 27 20.79 -12.58 -17.91
CA VAL A 27 20.21 -12.22 -16.61
C VAL A 27 21.25 -12.58 -15.54
N LYS A 28 22.03 -11.58 -15.13
CA LYS A 28 22.75 -11.60 -13.84
C LYS A 28 21.73 -11.55 -12.72
N THR A 29 21.41 -12.71 -12.16
CA THR A 29 20.95 -12.81 -10.78
C THR A 29 22.17 -12.68 -9.86
N PRO A 30 22.04 -11.91 -8.79
CA PRO A 30 22.56 -12.34 -7.51
C PRO A 30 21.40 -12.33 -6.51
N ILE A 31 21.26 -13.41 -5.75
CA ILE A 31 21.17 -13.38 -4.29
C ILE A 31 21.16 -14.84 -3.83
N GLU A 32 22.12 -15.10 -2.96
CA GLU A 32 22.42 -16.35 -2.30
C GLU A 32 21.21 -16.81 -1.47
N SER A 33 20.68 -17.98 -1.83
CA SER A 33 19.82 -18.78 -0.96
C SER A 33 20.71 -19.59 -0.02
N ASP A 34 20.85 -19.12 1.22
CA ASP A 34 21.59 -19.84 2.24
C ASP A 34 20.69 -20.90 2.91
N THR A 35 20.82 -22.10 2.34
CA THR A 35 20.75 -23.44 2.91
C THR A 35 20.28 -23.59 4.38
N VAL A 36 19.06 -24.09 4.52
CA VAL A 36 18.59 -24.83 5.70
C VAL A 36 19.44 -26.09 5.86
N LYS A 37 20.22 -26.18 6.95
CA LYS A 37 20.84 -27.44 7.39
C LYS A 37 19.98 -28.10 8.47
N THR A 38 19.31 -29.17 8.06
CA THR A 38 18.79 -30.23 8.92
C THR A 38 19.92 -31.23 9.18
N VAL A 39 20.33 -31.38 10.44
CA VAL A 39 21.26 -32.38 11.02
C VAL A 39 20.89 -32.39 12.51
N ASP A 40 20.76 -33.46 13.29
CA ASP A 40 20.78 -34.91 13.15
C ASP A 40 20.34 -35.45 14.53
N GLU A 41 19.76 -36.63 14.56
CA GLU A 41 19.24 -37.30 15.74
C GLU A 41 20.40 -38.02 16.47
N GLY A 42 20.78 -37.55 17.66
CA GLY A 42 21.93 -38.12 18.39
C GLY A 42 21.79 -38.05 19.91
N LYS A 43 21.38 -39.19 20.51
CA LYS A 43 21.59 -39.56 21.93
C LYS A 43 22.98 -39.14 22.45
N GLN A 44 23.04 -38.55 23.65
CA GLN A 44 23.82 -39.06 24.81
C GLN A 44 23.81 -38.11 26.04
N GLU A 45 23.38 -38.70 27.17
CA GLU A 45 23.83 -38.57 28.57
C GLU A 45 23.90 -37.24 29.36
N PRO A 46 23.53 -37.27 30.67
CA PRO A 46 23.48 -36.10 31.53
C PRO A 46 24.85 -35.78 32.13
N VAL A 47 25.46 -34.66 31.72
CA VAL A 47 26.64 -34.14 32.41
C VAL A 47 26.21 -33.33 33.62
N LYS A 48 26.44 -33.95 34.78
CA LYS A 48 26.46 -33.39 36.13
C LYS A 48 27.49 -32.25 36.19
N GLY A 49 27.04 -31.03 35.92
CA GLY A 49 27.82 -29.80 36.06
C GLY A 49 27.44 -29.10 37.36
N GLU A 50 28.38 -29.10 38.28
CA GLU A 50 28.39 -28.43 39.58
C GLU A 50 28.28 -26.91 39.38
N ILE A 51 27.08 -26.35 39.60
CA ILE A 51 26.87 -24.90 39.69
C ILE A 51 26.90 -24.56 41.18
N THR A 52 27.97 -23.89 41.58
CA THR A 52 28.12 -23.21 42.85
C THR A 52 26.95 -22.24 43.08
N PRO A 53 26.27 -22.27 44.24
CA PRO A 53 25.22 -21.30 44.54
C PRO A 53 25.89 -19.97 44.89
N ASN A 54 26.06 -19.09 43.89
CA ASN A 54 26.26 -17.67 44.17
C ASN A 54 24.88 -17.06 44.43
N GLU A 55 24.52 -17.08 45.71
CA GLU A 55 23.38 -16.41 46.30
C GLU A 55 23.62 -14.89 46.24
N GLU A 56 23.32 -14.29 45.09
CA GLU A 56 23.08 -12.85 45.02
C GLU A 56 21.61 -12.67 44.66
N ALA A 57 20.82 -12.55 45.73
CA ALA A 57 19.41 -12.24 45.66
C ALA A 57 19.19 -11.04 44.72
N PRO A 58 18.34 -11.13 43.69
CA PRO A 58 17.79 -9.90 43.15
C PRO A 58 17.01 -9.29 44.31
N GLU A 59 17.48 -8.15 44.80
CA GLU A 59 16.71 -7.29 45.67
C GLU A 59 15.32 -7.21 45.05
N SER A 60 14.37 -7.82 45.74
CA SER A 60 12.95 -7.69 45.46
C SER A 60 12.65 -6.21 45.71
N ALA A 61 12.89 -5.38 44.70
CA ALA A 61 12.27 -4.09 44.56
C ALA A 61 10.79 -4.41 44.57
N LYS A 62 10.22 -4.34 45.78
CA LYS A 62 8.79 -4.49 46.03
C LYS A 62 8.13 -3.39 45.22
N VAL A 63 7.81 -3.69 43.96
CA VAL A 63 6.95 -2.84 43.16
C VAL A 63 5.69 -2.73 44.01
N PRO A 64 5.37 -1.54 44.54
CA PRO A 64 4.27 -1.42 45.47
C PRO A 64 3.03 -1.94 44.74
N VAL A 65 2.23 -2.77 45.41
CA VAL A 65 1.01 -3.37 44.81
C VAL A 65 0.11 -2.28 44.20
N ALA A 66 0.18 -1.06 44.75
CA ALA A 66 -0.46 0.14 44.20
C ALA A 66 0.02 0.52 42.77
N ALA A 67 1.31 0.39 42.44
CA ALA A 67 1.83 0.66 41.11
C ALA A 67 1.38 -0.40 40.09
N VAL A 68 1.35 -1.67 40.48
CA VAL A 68 0.82 -2.76 39.63
C VAL A 68 -0.69 -2.60 39.39
N GLN A 69 -1.45 -2.16 40.40
CA GLN A 69 -2.87 -1.88 40.26
C GLN A 69 -3.13 -0.65 39.38
N ALA A 70 -2.35 0.43 39.53
CA ALA A 70 -2.45 1.61 38.69
C ALA A 70 -2.15 1.29 37.22
N GLU A 71 -1.14 0.46 36.94
CA GLU A 71 -0.84 0.04 35.57
C GLU A 71 -1.92 -0.88 34.97
N ARG A 72 -2.51 -1.76 35.78
CA ARG A 72 -3.65 -2.59 35.36
C ARG A 72 -4.88 -1.76 35.05
N GLN A 73 -5.20 -0.76 35.87
CA GLN A 73 -6.30 0.18 35.63
C GLN A 73 -6.05 1.02 34.38
N LYS A 74 -4.81 1.48 34.16
CA LYS A 74 -4.44 2.22 32.95
C LYS A 74 -4.61 1.37 31.69
N ARG A 75 -4.22 0.08 31.73
CA ARG A 75 -4.45 -0.84 30.61
C ARG A 75 -5.94 -1.10 30.35
N GLN A 76 -6.73 -1.30 31.41
CA GLN A 76 -8.18 -1.48 31.27
C GLN A 76 -8.86 -0.25 30.67
N ALA A 77 -8.53 0.95 31.14
CA ALA A 77 -9.06 2.19 30.58
C ALA A 77 -8.66 2.38 29.10
N ALA A 78 -7.41 2.05 28.74
CA ALA A 78 -6.96 2.11 27.35
C ALA A 78 -7.67 1.08 26.45
N GLU A 79 -7.98 -0.11 26.96
CA GLU A 79 -8.70 -1.15 26.23
C GLU A 79 -10.19 -0.80 26.05
N GLU A 80 -10.83 -0.26 27.09
CA GLU A 80 -12.21 0.27 27.01
C GLU A 80 -12.29 1.45 26.02
N GLN A 81 -11.29 2.32 26.01
CA GLN A 81 -11.24 3.42 25.06
C GLN A 81 -11.01 2.93 23.63
N ALA A 82 -10.08 2.00 23.41
CA ALA A 82 -9.84 1.41 22.10
C ALA A 82 -11.06 0.66 21.54
N THR A 83 -11.82 -0.04 22.40
CA THR A 83 -13.07 -0.70 21.99
C THR A 83 -14.19 0.29 21.68
N THR A 84 -14.28 1.40 22.43
CA THR A 84 -15.22 2.48 22.16
C THR A 84 -14.90 3.19 20.84
N ASP A 85 -13.63 3.54 20.63
CA ASP A 85 -13.16 4.20 19.41
C ASP A 85 -13.42 3.33 18.18
N LYS A 86 -13.18 2.02 18.29
CA LYS A 86 -13.49 1.05 17.23
C LYS A 86 -14.99 0.97 16.94
N ALA A 87 -15.83 0.89 17.98
CA ALA A 87 -17.28 0.86 17.81
C ALA A 87 -17.80 2.15 17.14
N GLN A 88 -17.23 3.30 17.50
CA GLN A 88 -17.55 4.57 16.85
C GLN A 88 -17.11 4.57 15.38
N SER A 89 -15.91 4.10 15.06
CA SER A 89 -15.46 4.00 13.66
C SER A 89 -16.35 3.07 12.84
N ASP A 90 -16.77 1.94 13.40
CA ASP A 90 -17.64 0.98 12.69
C ASP A 90 -19.03 1.59 12.40
N THR A 91 -19.56 2.40 13.31
CA THR A 91 -20.80 3.15 13.07
C THR A 91 -20.64 4.24 12.02
N GLU A 92 -19.51 4.97 12.01
CA GLU A 92 -19.20 5.97 10.98
C GLU A 92 -19.07 5.31 9.60
N ILE A 93 -18.33 4.21 9.50
CA ILE A 93 -18.16 3.44 8.25
C ILE A 93 -19.51 2.95 7.74
N THR A 94 -20.35 2.41 8.62
CA THR A 94 -21.69 1.94 8.24
C THR A 94 -22.56 3.09 7.74
N SER A 95 -22.51 4.24 8.41
CA SER A 95 -23.19 5.46 7.99
C SER A 95 -22.72 5.94 6.61
N LEU A 96 -21.40 6.00 6.38
CA LEU A 96 -20.80 6.38 5.10
C LEU A 96 -21.20 5.41 3.99
N ARG A 97 -21.17 4.10 4.24
CA ARG A 97 -21.63 3.09 3.27
C ARG A 97 -23.11 3.31 2.91
N ASN A 98 -23.97 3.58 3.89
CA ASN A 98 -25.39 3.87 3.63
C ASN A 98 -25.57 5.17 2.83
N GLN A 99 -24.77 6.20 3.11
CA GLN A 99 -24.79 7.45 2.36
C GLN A 99 -24.33 7.24 0.91
N ILE A 100 -23.25 6.49 0.68
CA ILE A 100 -22.78 6.12 -0.66
C ILE A 100 -23.87 5.34 -1.39
N ALA A 101 -24.48 4.35 -0.73
CA ALA A 101 -25.56 3.56 -1.32
C ALA A 101 -26.77 4.45 -1.70
N GLN A 102 -27.12 5.44 -0.88
CA GLN A 102 -28.17 6.41 -1.20
C GLN A 102 -27.78 7.33 -2.37
N MET A 103 -26.56 7.87 -2.39
CA MET A 103 -26.10 8.72 -3.49
C MET A 103 -26.04 7.94 -4.81
N ARG A 104 -25.55 6.69 -4.78
CA ARG A 104 -25.58 5.80 -5.95
C ARG A 104 -27.01 5.52 -6.39
N GLN A 105 -27.94 5.24 -5.49
CA GLN A 105 -29.35 5.06 -5.87
C GLN A 105 -29.99 6.32 -6.48
N GLN A 106 -29.60 7.52 -6.02
CA GLN A 106 -30.05 8.78 -6.61
C GLN A 106 -29.39 9.06 -7.98
N GLN A 107 -28.13 8.68 -8.18
CA GLN A 107 -27.46 8.80 -9.48
C GLN A 107 -27.91 7.76 -10.50
N VAL A 108 -28.42 6.61 -10.04
CA VAL A 108 -28.88 5.50 -10.89
C VAL A 108 -30.33 5.72 -11.38
N GLN A 109 -30.92 6.92 -11.23
CA GLN A 109 -32.20 7.30 -11.87
C GLN A 109 -32.09 8.64 -12.64
N PRO A 110 -32.45 8.74 -13.93
CA PRO A 110 -32.39 7.78 -15.00
C PRO A 110 -31.63 8.37 -16.22
N GLN A 111 -30.35 8.04 -16.42
CA GLN A 111 -29.87 7.89 -17.81
C GLN A 111 -30.12 6.48 -18.36
N THR A 112 -30.61 5.57 -17.51
CA THR A 112 -30.99 4.19 -17.86
C THR A 112 -32.46 4.01 -18.27
N GLN A 113 -33.35 5.03 -18.18
CA GLN A 113 -34.74 4.93 -18.69
C GLN A 113 -34.95 5.48 -20.11
N GLN A 114 -33.90 5.92 -20.81
CA GLN A 114 -33.94 6.04 -22.29
C GLN A 114 -33.11 4.97 -22.99
N GLN A 115 -32.54 4.01 -22.25
CA GLN A 115 -31.82 2.85 -22.80
C GLN A 115 -32.48 1.51 -22.44
N THR A 116 -33.77 1.52 -22.08
CA THR A 116 -34.52 0.28 -21.78
C THR A 116 -35.49 -0.16 -22.88
N GLU A 117 -35.41 0.42 -24.09
CA GLU A 117 -36.04 -0.17 -25.29
C GLU A 117 -35.06 -0.50 -26.42
N ASP A 118 -33.86 0.07 -26.42
CA ASP A 118 -32.73 -0.60 -27.06
C ASP A 118 -32.15 -1.57 -26.04
N GLN A 119 -32.70 -2.79 -25.99
CA GLN A 119 -31.83 -3.93 -25.76
C GLN A 119 -30.60 -3.66 -26.62
N SER A 120 -29.41 -3.58 -26.03
CA SER A 120 -28.17 -3.59 -26.80
C SER A 120 -28.27 -4.83 -27.67
N THR A 121 -28.78 -4.65 -28.87
CA THR A 121 -29.13 -5.72 -29.78
C THR A 121 -27.76 -6.21 -30.16
N THR A 122 -27.34 -7.32 -29.57
CA THR A 122 -26.08 -7.96 -29.91
C THR A 122 -26.04 -7.97 -31.43
N PRO A 123 -25.13 -7.22 -32.07
CA PRO A 123 -25.21 -7.02 -33.50
C PRO A 123 -25.19 -8.38 -34.16
N ASP A 124 -26.08 -8.62 -35.12
CA ASP A 124 -26.18 -9.94 -35.73
C ASP A 124 -24.87 -10.26 -36.44
N PRO A 125 -24.14 -11.33 -36.06
CA PRO A 125 -22.84 -11.66 -36.66
C PRO A 125 -22.92 -11.92 -38.17
N LEU A 126 -24.11 -12.22 -38.73
CA LEU A 126 -24.31 -12.43 -40.16
C LEU A 126 -24.69 -11.14 -40.91
N LEU A 127 -25.47 -10.26 -40.29
CA LEU A 127 -25.95 -9.02 -40.94
C LEU A 127 -25.03 -7.82 -40.68
N ASP A 128 -24.32 -7.80 -39.55
CA ASP A 128 -23.35 -6.77 -39.16
C ASP A 128 -22.13 -7.41 -38.43
N PRO A 129 -21.25 -8.08 -39.17
CA PRO A 129 -20.07 -8.73 -38.58
C PRO A 129 -19.12 -7.74 -37.91
N GLU A 130 -19.01 -6.50 -38.41
CA GLU A 130 -18.12 -5.47 -37.84
C GLU A 130 -18.67 -4.94 -36.49
N GLY A 131 -19.98 -4.65 -36.42
CA GLY A 131 -20.63 -4.26 -35.17
C GLY A 131 -20.54 -5.36 -34.12
N PHE A 132 -20.73 -6.62 -34.52
CA PHE A 132 -20.59 -7.75 -33.61
C PHE A 132 -19.17 -7.85 -33.07
N GLN A 133 -18.16 -7.69 -33.93
CA GLN A 133 -16.77 -7.71 -33.51
C GLN A 133 -16.45 -6.60 -32.49
N ARG A 134 -16.93 -5.38 -32.72
CA ARG A 134 -16.78 -4.27 -31.74
C ARG A 134 -17.46 -4.59 -30.42
N HIS A 135 -18.69 -5.10 -30.46
CA HIS A 135 -19.41 -5.48 -29.25
C HIS A 135 -18.65 -6.52 -28.42
N ILE A 136 -18.02 -7.51 -29.06
CA ILE A 136 -17.17 -8.49 -28.37
C ILE A 136 -15.94 -7.82 -27.75
N MET A 137 -15.28 -6.88 -28.44
CA MET A 137 -14.16 -6.13 -27.87
C MET A 137 -14.59 -5.29 -26.66
N ASP A 138 -15.73 -4.59 -26.75
CA ASP A 138 -16.27 -3.78 -25.66
C ASP A 138 -16.58 -4.64 -24.43
N GLN A 139 -17.20 -5.81 -24.62
CA GLN A 139 -17.42 -6.75 -23.52
C GLN A 139 -16.12 -7.23 -22.87
N MET A 140 -15.09 -7.51 -23.68
CA MET A 140 -13.80 -7.95 -23.17
C MET A 140 -13.13 -6.84 -22.35
N GLN A 141 -13.17 -5.60 -22.85
CA GLN A 141 -12.64 -4.43 -22.16
C GLN A 141 -13.38 -4.16 -20.84
N GLU A 142 -14.71 -4.28 -20.83
CA GLU A 142 -15.51 -4.13 -19.62
C GLU A 142 -15.18 -5.21 -18.58
N ARG A 143 -15.02 -6.48 -19.00
CA ARG A 143 -14.61 -7.56 -18.10
C ARG A 143 -13.24 -7.30 -17.51
N GLU A 144 -12.28 -6.85 -18.32
CA GLU A 144 -10.94 -6.53 -17.87
C GLU A 144 -10.98 -5.38 -16.85
N TYR A 145 -11.73 -4.33 -17.14
CA TYR A 145 -11.92 -3.20 -16.24
C TYR A 145 -12.52 -3.63 -14.89
N GLN A 146 -13.57 -4.46 -14.90
CA GLN A 146 -14.15 -4.99 -13.67
C GLN A 146 -13.16 -5.86 -12.87
N GLY A 147 -12.34 -6.66 -13.56
CA GLY A 147 -11.26 -7.42 -12.95
C GLY A 147 -10.24 -6.52 -12.24
N ARG A 148 -9.82 -5.42 -12.90
CA ARG A 148 -8.90 -4.43 -12.32
C ARG A 148 -9.51 -3.73 -11.11
N LEU A 149 -10.80 -3.39 -11.15
CA LEU A 149 -11.50 -2.80 -10.00
C LEU A 149 -11.51 -3.74 -8.79
N MET A 150 -11.84 -5.02 -8.98
CA MET A 150 -11.89 -5.97 -7.86
C MET A 150 -10.53 -6.12 -7.17
N VAL A 151 -9.47 -6.34 -7.95
CA VAL A 151 -8.10 -6.49 -7.42
C VAL A 151 -7.62 -5.18 -6.78
N GLY A 152 -7.90 -4.03 -7.41
CA GLY A 152 -7.51 -2.72 -6.90
C GLY A 152 -8.19 -2.38 -5.57
N VAL A 153 -9.47 -2.71 -5.40
CA VAL A 153 -10.19 -2.50 -4.14
C VAL A 153 -9.57 -3.33 -3.01
N GLU A 154 -9.25 -4.61 -3.24
CA GLU A 154 -8.67 -5.47 -2.23
C GLU A 154 -7.27 -5.01 -1.79
N SER A 155 -6.42 -4.63 -2.75
CA SER A 155 -5.10 -4.04 -2.47
C SER A 155 -5.24 -2.76 -1.66
N ALA A 156 -6.13 -1.86 -2.09
CA ALA A 156 -6.36 -0.60 -1.40
C ALA A 156 -6.86 -0.80 0.04
N ILE A 157 -7.77 -1.77 0.27
CA ILE A 157 -8.29 -2.06 1.62
C ILE A 157 -7.15 -2.50 2.52
N THR A 158 -6.23 -3.31 1.99
CA THR A 158 -5.07 -3.81 2.73
C THR A 158 -4.08 -2.69 3.05
N GLU A 159 -3.86 -1.74 2.14
CA GLU A 159 -2.87 -0.66 2.31
C GLU A 159 -3.39 0.52 3.14
N HIS A 160 -4.63 0.95 2.91
CA HIS A 160 -5.16 2.20 3.46
C HIS A 160 -6.29 1.99 4.47
N GLY A 161 -6.87 0.80 4.52
CA GLY A 161 -8.06 0.50 5.31
C GLY A 161 -9.36 0.95 4.62
N GLU A 162 -10.45 0.28 4.98
CA GLU A 162 -11.74 0.47 4.34
C GLU A 162 -12.31 1.89 4.52
N ALA A 163 -12.15 2.48 5.71
CA ALA A 163 -12.69 3.81 6.00
C ALA A 163 -12.09 4.89 5.08
N TYR A 164 -10.81 4.76 4.72
CA TYR A 164 -10.15 5.70 3.84
C TYR A 164 -10.70 5.60 2.41
N ILE A 165 -10.91 4.38 1.92
CA ILE A 165 -11.46 4.13 0.58
C ILE A 165 -12.90 4.61 0.48
N ALA A 166 -13.71 4.41 1.52
CA ALA A 166 -15.07 4.94 1.54
C ALA A 166 -15.09 6.47 1.40
N LYS A 167 -14.17 7.19 2.06
CA LYS A 167 -14.02 8.64 1.92
C LYS A 167 -13.55 9.04 0.52
N ALA A 168 -12.61 8.29 -0.05
CA ALA A 168 -12.13 8.50 -1.42
C ALA A 168 -13.22 8.23 -2.49
N ASP A 169 -14.07 7.21 -2.31
CA ASP A 169 -15.18 6.91 -3.23
C ASP A 169 -16.24 8.02 -3.24
N ILE A 170 -16.57 8.57 -2.07
CA ILE A 170 -17.46 9.73 -1.95
C ILE A 170 -16.87 10.93 -2.70
N TRP A 171 -15.59 11.23 -2.46
CA TRP A 171 -14.89 12.32 -3.12
C TRP A 171 -14.82 12.11 -4.64
N ALA A 172 -14.45 10.92 -5.10
CA ALA A 172 -14.38 10.59 -6.52
C ALA A 172 -15.75 10.70 -7.20
N THR A 173 -16.82 10.30 -6.50
CA THR A 173 -18.20 10.45 -6.97
C THR A 173 -18.58 11.92 -7.15
N GLN A 174 -18.18 12.80 -6.24
CA GLN A 174 -18.38 14.24 -6.37
C GLN A 174 -17.53 14.82 -7.52
N MET A 175 -16.26 14.41 -7.61
CA MET A 175 -15.37 14.83 -8.70
C MET A 175 -15.87 14.41 -10.08
N MET A 176 -16.56 13.28 -10.22
CA MET A 176 -17.17 12.89 -11.50
C MET A 176 -18.36 13.77 -11.88
N GLN A 177 -19.06 14.38 -10.91
CA GLN A 177 -20.11 15.36 -11.18
C GLN A 177 -19.52 16.70 -11.64
N ASP A 178 -18.41 17.11 -11.02
CA ASP A 178 -17.74 18.38 -11.31
C ASP A 178 -16.86 18.30 -12.59
N ASP A 179 -16.20 17.17 -12.80
CA ASP A 179 -15.35 16.88 -13.97
C ASP A 179 -15.69 15.51 -14.59
N PRO A 180 -16.53 15.49 -15.64
CA PRO A 180 -16.87 14.26 -16.36
C PRO A 180 -15.66 13.53 -16.99
N THR A 181 -14.54 14.23 -17.21
CA THR A 181 -13.32 13.62 -17.77
C THR A 181 -12.55 12.81 -16.73
N PHE A 182 -12.79 13.04 -15.44
CA PHE A 182 -12.18 12.27 -14.36
C PHE A 182 -12.49 10.77 -14.49
N GLY A 183 -13.76 10.43 -14.74
CA GLY A 183 -14.16 9.03 -14.92
C GLY A 183 -13.50 8.36 -16.12
N GLN A 184 -13.28 9.10 -17.21
CA GLN A 184 -12.57 8.59 -18.39
C GLN A 184 -11.08 8.36 -18.08
N ARG A 185 -10.42 9.29 -17.38
CA ARG A 185 -9.03 9.13 -16.94
C ARG A 185 -8.87 7.96 -15.98
N ALA A 186 -9.80 7.79 -15.04
CA ALA A 186 -9.80 6.65 -14.13
C ALA A 186 -9.94 5.32 -14.89
N ARG A 187 -10.85 5.23 -15.86
CA ARG A 187 -11.04 4.02 -16.70
C ARG A 187 -9.83 3.71 -17.58
N ALA A 188 -9.16 4.74 -18.10
CA ALA A 188 -7.96 4.60 -18.92
C ALA A 188 -6.71 4.24 -18.09
N SER A 189 -6.75 4.43 -16.78
CA SER A 189 -5.64 4.10 -15.89
C SER A 189 -5.50 2.58 -15.71
N GLN A 190 -4.27 2.14 -15.43
CA GLN A 190 -3.98 0.73 -15.16
C GLN A 190 -4.65 0.25 -13.86
N ASP A 191 -4.74 1.11 -12.86
CA ASP A 191 -5.44 0.85 -11.60
C ASP A 191 -6.38 2.02 -11.28
N PRO A 192 -7.68 1.89 -11.62
CA PRO A 192 -8.65 2.95 -11.41
C PRO A 192 -8.82 3.34 -9.95
N ILE A 193 -8.65 2.37 -9.04
CA ILE A 193 -8.83 2.59 -7.59
C ILE A 193 -7.64 3.36 -7.05
N LYS A 194 -6.42 2.91 -7.38
CA LYS A 194 -5.20 3.62 -7.00
C LYS A 194 -5.19 5.04 -7.58
N PHE A 195 -5.58 5.21 -8.83
CA PHE A 195 -5.69 6.53 -9.45
C PHE A 195 -6.62 7.46 -8.63
N ALA A 196 -7.81 7.00 -8.27
CA ALA A 196 -8.74 7.79 -7.46
C ALA A 196 -8.19 8.12 -6.07
N LEU A 197 -7.50 7.17 -5.43
CA LEU A 197 -6.86 7.37 -4.12
C LEU A 197 -5.70 8.37 -4.18
N ASP A 198 -4.85 8.28 -5.20
CA ASP A 198 -3.74 9.21 -5.39
C ASP A 198 -4.25 10.63 -5.59
N GLN A 199 -5.31 10.80 -6.39
CA GLN A 199 -5.95 12.10 -6.61
C GLN A 199 -6.62 12.62 -5.34
N TYR A 200 -7.29 11.76 -4.58
CA TYR A 200 -7.88 12.12 -3.28
C TYR A 200 -6.80 12.57 -2.27
N SER A 201 -5.68 11.86 -2.21
CA SER A 201 -4.54 12.20 -1.36
C SER A 201 -3.95 13.56 -1.75
N GLN A 202 -3.77 13.82 -3.05
CA GLN A 202 -3.32 15.12 -3.54
C GLN A 202 -4.29 16.25 -3.15
N HIS A 203 -5.59 16.02 -3.30
CA HIS A 203 -6.62 16.98 -2.88
C HIS A 203 -6.56 17.27 -1.38
N GLN A 204 -6.41 16.26 -0.52
CA GLN A 204 -6.26 16.42 0.92
C GLN A 204 -5.01 17.21 1.30
N GLN A 205 -3.88 16.95 0.63
CA GLN A 205 -2.63 17.70 0.85
C GLN A 205 -2.81 19.17 0.44
N GLN A 206 -3.41 19.43 -0.72
CA GLN A 206 -3.66 20.79 -1.18
C GLN A 206 -4.63 21.54 -0.26
N ALA A 207 -5.67 20.87 0.22
CA ALA A 207 -6.59 21.42 1.21
C ALA A 207 -5.85 21.77 2.52
N SER A 208 -4.94 20.91 2.97
CA SER A 208 -4.14 21.13 4.18
C SER A 208 -3.18 22.32 4.02
N ILE A 209 -2.51 22.43 2.87
CA ILE A 209 -1.63 23.57 2.54
C ILE A 209 -2.43 24.88 2.51
N THR A 210 -3.61 24.84 1.88
CA THR A 210 -4.49 26.01 1.80
C THR A 210 -5.01 26.41 3.17
N ALA A 211 -5.42 25.45 4.00
CA ALA A 211 -5.89 25.68 5.36
C ALA A 211 -4.80 26.26 6.27
N ALA A 212 -3.53 25.87 6.08
CA ALA A 212 -2.39 26.43 6.79
C ALA A 212 -2.06 27.88 6.36
N GLY A 213 -2.63 28.37 5.27
CA GLY A 213 -2.35 29.71 4.73
C GLY A 213 -1.18 29.76 3.74
N GLY A 214 -0.75 28.61 3.22
CA GLY A 214 0.34 28.50 2.26
C GLY A 214 1.30 27.34 2.57
N PHE A 215 2.20 27.06 1.62
CA PHE A 215 3.15 25.95 1.74
C PHE A 215 4.11 26.14 2.92
N ASP A 216 4.67 27.36 3.08
CA ASP A 216 5.62 27.64 4.15
C ASP A 216 4.99 27.45 5.53
N ALA A 217 3.76 27.95 5.73
CA ALA A 217 3.03 27.79 6.98
C ALA A 217 2.68 26.32 7.28
N TYR A 218 2.37 25.52 6.26
CA TYR A 218 2.16 24.07 6.41
C TYR A 218 3.45 23.35 6.87
N ILE A 219 4.59 23.71 6.29
CA ILE A 219 5.89 23.15 6.70
C ILE A 219 6.24 23.55 8.13
N ASP A 220 6.04 24.82 8.49
CA ASP A 220 6.27 25.31 9.85
C ASP A 220 5.39 24.57 10.87
N GLN A 221 4.11 24.34 10.53
CA GLN A 221 3.19 23.57 11.38
C GLN A 221 3.63 22.10 11.52
N GLN A 222 4.09 21.47 10.44
CA GLN A 222 4.61 20.10 10.47
C GLN A 222 5.88 19.99 11.32
N ILE A 223 6.80 20.96 11.22
CA ILE A 223 8.00 21.02 12.05
C ILE A 223 7.62 21.21 13.53
N ALA A 224 6.70 22.13 13.82
CA ALA A 224 6.22 22.36 15.19
C ALA A 224 5.55 21.12 15.79
N ALA A 225 4.72 20.40 15.03
CA ALA A 225 4.07 19.16 15.48
C ALA A 225 5.09 18.05 15.78
N LYS A 226 6.11 17.88 14.92
CA LYS A 226 7.19 16.90 15.15
C LYS A 226 8.03 17.23 16.38
N LEU A 227 8.32 18.52 16.60
CA LEU A 227 9.04 18.97 17.80
C LEU A 227 8.24 18.71 19.09
N GLN A 228 6.91 18.89 19.07
CA GLN A 228 6.05 18.60 20.21
C GLN A 228 6.00 17.10 20.54
N GLN A 229 5.92 16.24 19.53
CA GLN A 229 5.95 14.77 19.72
C GLN A 229 7.31 14.26 20.22
N ALA A 230 8.40 14.98 19.94
CA ALA A 230 9.74 14.63 20.40
C ALA A 230 10.07 15.12 21.82
N THR A 231 9.13 15.75 22.55
CA THR A 231 9.36 16.18 23.93
C THR A 231 9.03 15.04 24.89
N PRO A 232 10.01 14.33 25.49
CA PRO A 232 9.71 13.31 26.48
C PRO A 232 9.10 13.95 27.72
N ALA A 233 7.93 13.47 28.13
CA ALA A 233 7.27 13.78 29.40
C ALA A 233 8.01 13.15 30.60
N ASN A 234 9.33 13.32 30.68
CA ASN A 234 10.16 12.83 31.78
C ASN A 234 11.24 13.86 32.15
N ALA A 235 10.79 15.03 32.59
CA ALA A 235 11.63 16.08 33.16
C ALA A 235 11.18 16.41 34.59
N GLU A 236 10.96 15.39 35.43
CA GLU A 236 10.83 15.55 36.89
C GLU A 236 11.53 14.40 37.63
N SER A 237 12.85 14.37 37.53
CA SER A 237 13.72 13.83 38.59
C SER A 237 15.17 14.24 38.31
N VAL A 238 15.51 15.49 38.64
CA VAL A 238 16.92 15.89 38.77
C VAL A 238 17.47 15.25 40.04
N GLU A 239 17.85 13.98 39.93
CA GLU A 239 18.75 13.37 40.90
C GLU A 239 20.15 13.93 40.63
N LYS A 240 20.75 14.45 41.70
CA LYS A 240 21.98 15.23 41.70
C LYS A 240 23.16 14.31 41.36
N VAL A 241 23.46 14.12 40.08
CA VAL A 241 24.66 13.39 39.63
C VAL A 241 25.90 14.18 40.04
N THR A 242 26.56 13.72 41.09
CA THR A 242 27.94 14.13 41.43
C THR A 242 28.88 13.60 40.36
N LEU A 243 29.39 14.51 39.52
CA LEU A 243 30.46 14.23 38.57
C LEU A 243 31.78 13.97 39.33
N PRO A 244 32.50 12.86 39.09
CA PRO A 244 33.90 12.79 39.48
C PRO A 244 34.73 13.71 38.58
N SER A 245 35.41 14.68 39.19
CA SER A 245 36.48 15.44 38.56
C SER A 245 37.58 14.49 38.09
N SER A 246 37.66 14.27 36.79
CA SER A 246 38.92 13.90 36.15
C SER A 246 39.00 14.58 34.79
N MET A 247 39.54 15.79 34.80
CA MET A 247 40.21 16.36 33.64
C MET A 247 41.52 15.60 33.46
N ALA A 248 41.62 14.83 32.39
CA ALA A 248 42.92 14.39 31.87
C ALA A 248 42.81 14.24 30.34
N ASP A 249 43.19 15.34 29.68
CA ASP A 249 44.07 15.33 28.51
C ASP A 249 43.70 14.43 27.32
N ILE A 250 42.95 14.98 26.35
CA ILE A 250 43.11 14.62 24.94
C ILE A 250 43.08 15.90 24.10
N GLN A 251 44.26 16.36 23.70
CA GLN A 251 44.45 17.41 22.70
C GLN A 251 43.95 16.96 21.31
N PRO A 252 43.37 17.84 20.50
CA PRO A 252 43.06 17.55 19.10
C PRO A 252 44.31 17.76 18.22
N ALA A 253 44.89 16.66 17.74
CA ALA A 253 45.88 16.68 16.68
C ALA A 253 45.20 16.66 15.30
N GLY A 254 45.24 17.80 14.61
CA GLY A 254 45.66 17.89 13.21
C GLY A 254 44.85 17.23 12.08
N ARG A 255 44.39 18.12 11.19
CA ARG A 255 44.69 18.15 9.73
C ARG A 255 44.00 17.16 8.77
N GLN A 256 43.27 17.81 7.85
CA GLN A 256 43.44 17.80 6.38
C GLN A 256 42.82 16.68 5.54
N GLY A 257 42.09 17.14 4.51
CA GLY A 257 41.68 16.42 3.30
C GLY A 257 40.17 16.20 3.27
N GLU A 258 39.40 16.44 2.21
CA GLU A 258 39.74 16.78 0.83
C GLU A 258 38.46 17.30 0.14
N SER A 259 38.65 18.32 -0.69
CA SER A 259 38.10 18.43 -2.05
C SER A 259 36.59 18.41 -2.27
N ALA A 260 36.06 19.63 -2.42
CA ALA A 260 34.89 19.93 -3.21
C ALA A 260 35.02 19.36 -4.64
N SER A 261 33.98 18.66 -5.11
CA SER A 261 33.80 18.35 -6.53
C SER A 261 32.59 19.14 -7.03
N THR A 262 32.89 20.28 -7.66
CA THR A 262 31.95 21.10 -8.44
C THR A 262 31.71 20.39 -9.76
N GLN A 263 30.53 19.82 -9.94
CA GLN A 263 30.07 19.33 -11.24
C GLN A 263 29.34 20.46 -11.96
N GLU A 264 29.95 20.94 -13.06
CA GLU A 264 29.34 21.86 -14.00
C GLU A 264 28.20 21.16 -14.78
N PRO A 265 27.03 21.79 -14.96
CA PRO A 265 26.05 21.31 -15.92
C PRO A 265 26.41 21.78 -17.33
N THR A 266 26.72 20.84 -18.22
CA THR A 266 26.81 21.10 -19.66
C THR A 266 25.41 21.38 -20.21
N SER A 267 25.14 22.65 -20.48
CA SER A 267 24.03 23.11 -21.31
C SER A 267 24.23 22.62 -22.75
N TYR A 268 23.47 21.62 -23.17
CA TYR A 268 23.32 21.27 -24.58
C TYR A 268 22.06 21.97 -25.11
N VAL A 269 22.28 23.10 -25.78
CA VAL A 269 21.28 23.81 -26.57
C VAL A 269 21.36 23.22 -27.96
N GLU A 270 20.37 22.42 -28.35
CA GLU A 270 20.22 21.99 -29.74
C GLU A 270 19.09 22.82 -30.36
N ASP A 271 19.52 23.93 -30.96
CA ASP A 271 18.79 24.62 -32.02
C ASP A 271 18.68 23.68 -33.23
N ILE A 272 17.48 23.20 -33.55
CA ILE A 272 17.15 22.82 -34.92
C ILE A 272 15.78 23.39 -35.29
N PHE A 273 15.83 24.49 -36.03
CA PHE A 273 14.80 24.91 -36.97
C PHE A 273 14.64 23.87 -38.08
N GLY A 274 13.39 23.55 -38.42
CA GLY A 274 12.98 22.75 -39.57
C GLY A 274 11.49 22.46 -39.53
#